data_AF-A0A2K1NT45-F1
#
_entry.id   AF-A0A2K1NT45-F1
#
_cell.length_a   1.000
_cell.length_b   1.000
_cell.length_c   1.000
_cell.angle_alpha   90.00
_cell.angle_beta   90.00
_cell.angle_gamma   90.00
#
_symmetry.space_group_name_H-M   'P 1'
#
loop_
_entity.id
_entity.type
_entity.pdbx_description
1 polymer ?
#
loop_
_entity_poly.entity_id
_entity_poly.type
_entity_poly.pdbx_seq_one_letter_code
_entity_poly.pdbx_strand_id
1 'polypeptide(L)'
;MLDDENIRLTIKGIKNETKDIPHDKYKNFEEMVKDYIEKTQGVLTNIKINEKEVPLNYYNEIKDAFFEGGEEVELEFSSKKKVLNELISQSYEYIEKVKENLEKVSKEVLLNTDEGHKMLMSIAEGIEAMLDVIEQTKNFTGEKFYEPEELKNVQNIVVSIINAQNNNDYLELSDIMEFNFQEVLDVFTELLNKAEKVLRDF
;
A
#
# COMPACT_ATOMS: atom_id res chain seq x y z
N MET A 1 22.18 -27.43 21.79
CA MET A 1 20.87 -27.34 22.46
C MET A 1 20.49 -25.88 22.36
N LEU A 2 19.44 -25.57 21.59
CA LEU A 2 18.81 -24.26 21.73
C LEU A 2 18.33 -24.22 23.18
N ASP A 3 18.58 -23.10 23.84
CA ASP A 3 18.07 -22.86 25.17
C ASP A 3 16.57 -22.66 24.99
N ASP A 4 15.76 -23.71 25.22
CA ASP A 4 14.32 -23.74 24.94
C ASP A 4 13.54 -22.67 25.76
N GLU A 5 14.23 -21.91 26.63
CA GLU A 5 13.69 -20.78 27.38
C GLU A 5 13.92 -19.41 26.71
N ASN A 6 14.72 -19.35 25.64
CA ASN A 6 15.07 -18.11 24.95
C ASN A 6 14.53 -18.07 23.52
N ILE A 7 14.20 -16.86 23.06
CA ILE A 7 13.92 -16.58 21.65
C ILE A 7 15.12 -15.85 21.03
N ARG A 8 15.41 -16.19 19.79
CA ARG A 8 16.44 -15.51 19.00
C ARG A 8 15.79 -14.40 18.20
N LEU A 9 15.91 -13.17 18.70
CA LEU A 9 15.33 -11.98 18.07
C LEU A 9 16.35 -11.29 17.16
N THR A 10 15.97 -11.08 15.90
CA THR A 10 16.71 -10.28 14.92
C THR A 10 15.89 -9.08 14.49
N ILE A 11 16.49 -7.89 14.56
CA ILE A 11 15.90 -6.63 14.08
C ILE A 11 16.73 -6.16 12.89
N LYS A 12 16.06 -5.78 11.80
CA LYS A 12 16.67 -5.29 10.55
C LYS A 12 16.10 -3.94 10.12
N GLY A 13 16.78 -3.31 9.15
CA GLY A 13 16.34 -2.08 8.51
C GLY A 13 16.96 -0.85 9.17
N ILE A 14 16.17 -0.05 9.89
CA ILE A 14 16.66 1.15 10.61
C ILE A 14 17.74 0.79 11.64
N LYS A 15 17.51 -0.31 12.37
CA LYS A 15 18.45 -0.84 13.35
C LYS A 15 18.76 -2.28 12.99
N ASN A 16 20.01 -2.68 13.15
CA ASN A 16 20.45 -4.05 12.94
C ASN A 16 20.97 -4.62 14.27
N GLU A 17 20.23 -5.56 14.85
CA GLU A 17 20.66 -6.27 16.06
C GLU A 17 20.15 -7.71 16.07
N THR A 18 20.94 -8.62 16.62
CA THR A 18 20.52 -9.99 16.94
C THR A 18 20.83 -10.26 18.40
N LYS A 19 19.84 -10.77 19.15
CA LYS A 19 19.96 -11.06 20.57
C LYS A 19 19.14 -12.28 20.93
N ASP A 20 19.68 -13.08 21.83
CA ASP A 20 18.91 -14.08 22.56
C ASP A 20 18.27 -13.37 23.76
N ILE A 21 16.96 -13.48 23.89
CA ILE A 21 16.20 -12.88 24.98
C ILE A 21 15.30 -13.94 25.62
N PRO A 22 15.03 -13.86 26.93
CA PRO A 22 14.06 -14.74 27.58
C PRO A 22 12.70 -14.70 26.89
N HIS A 23 12.07 -15.86 26.71
CA HIS A 23 10.76 -15.97 26.08
C HIS A 23 9.65 -15.22 26.82
N ASP A 24 9.82 -15.00 28.13
CA ASP A 24 8.91 -14.27 29.01
C ASP A 24 9.18 -12.76 29.08
N LYS A 25 10.21 -12.26 28.37
CA LYS A 25 10.57 -10.83 28.36
C LYS A 25 9.42 -9.94 27.86
N TYR A 26 8.64 -10.44 26.91
CA TYR A 26 7.45 -9.78 26.39
C TYR A 26 6.25 -10.69 26.61
N LYS A 27 5.11 -10.12 27.03
CA LYS A 27 3.89 -10.89 27.25
C LYS A 27 3.39 -11.54 25.97
N ASN A 28 3.49 -10.85 24.84
CA ASN A 28 3.04 -11.31 23.54
C ASN A 28 3.80 -10.63 22.40
N PHE A 29 3.49 -11.05 21.17
CA PHE A 29 4.09 -10.49 19.96
C PHE A 29 3.82 -9.00 19.79
N GLU A 30 2.63 -8.51 20.14
CA GLU A 30 2.29 -7.09 20.07
C GLU A 30 3.19 -6.22 20.96
N GLU A 31 3.46 -6.65 22.19
CA GLU A 31 4.32 -5.92 23.12
C GLU A 31 5.75 -5.81 22.58
N MET A 32 6.29 -6.90 22.04
CA MET A 32 7.60 -6.90 21.39
C MET A 32 7.64 -5.91 20.22
N VAL A 33 6.65 -5.96 19.34
CA VAL A 33 6.59 -5.08 18.17
C VAL A 33 6.47 -3.62 18.60
N LYS A 34 5.62 -3.29 19.58
CA LYS A 34 5.48 -1.91 20.10
C LYS A 34 6.79 -1.36 20.69
N ASP A 35 7.49 -2.15 21.49
CA ASP A 35 8.79 -1.78 22.04
C ASP A 35 9.80 -1.45 20.93
N TYR A 36 9.81 -2.23 19.84
CA TYR A 36 10.69 -1.96 18.71
C TYR A 36 10.21 -0.84 17.78
N ILE A 37 8.90 -0.58 17.68
CA ILE A 37 8.38 0.65 17.06
C ILE A 37 8.89 1.87 17.82
N GLU A 38 8.82 1.88 19.15
CA GLU A 38 9.33 3.00 19.96
C GLU A 38 10.85 3.16 19.84
N LYS A 39 11.61 2.06 19.76
CA LYS A 39 13.08 2.12 19.63
C LYS A 39 13.56 2.53 18.25
N THR A 40 12.85 2.13 17.20
CA THR A 40 13.24 2.42 15.81
C THR A 40 12.59 3.68 15.28
N GLN A 41 11.47 4.11 15.88
CA GLN A 41 10.57 5.12 15.32
C GLN A 41 10.17 4.78 13.87
N GLY A 42 10.16 3.49 13.54
CA GLY A 42 9.96 2.95 12.20
C GLY A 42 8.60 2.28 12.01
N VAL A 43 8.32 1.92 10.76
CA VAL A 43 7.17 1.12 10.36
C VAL A 43 7.63 -0.32 10.18
N LEU A 44 6.91 -1.28 10.78
CA LEU A 44 7.16 -2.70 10.58
C LEU A 44 6.82 -3.08 9.14
N THR A 45 7.82 -3.54 8.39
CA THR A 45 7.69 -3.90 6.96
C THR A 45 7.87 -5.39 6.68
N ASN A 46 8.44 -6.15 7.61
CA ASN A 46 8.58 -7.58 7.45
C ASN A 46 8.52 -8.31 8.80
N ILE A 47 7.90 -9.49 8.79
CA ILE A 47 7.87 -10.42 9.92
C ILE A 47 8.31 -11.78 9.39
N LYS A 48 9.27 -12.40 10.07
CA LYS A 48 9.70 -13.76 9.77
C LYS A 48 9.83 -14.55 11.07
N ILE A 49 9.19 -15.72 11.12
CA ILE A 49 9.22 -16.61 12.29
C ILE A 49 9.73 -17.97 11.83
N ASN A 50 10.80 -18.48 12.43
CA ASN A 50 11.43 -19.76 12.08
C ASN A 50 11.69 -19.88 10.57
N GLU A 51 12.34 -18.85 10.03
CA GLU A 51 12.64 -18.69 8.60
C GLU A 51 11.42 -18.58 7.66
N LYS A 52 10.18 -18.56 8.18
CA LYS A 52 8.97 -18.37 7.37
C LYS A 52 8.49 -16.94 7.44
N GLU A 53 8.33 -16.32 6.28
CA GLU A 53 7.76 -14.99 6.16
C GLU A 53 6.27 -15.03 6.53
N VAL A 54 5.86 -14.10 7.40
CA VAL A 54 4.47 -13.93 7.82
C VAL A 54 3.96 -12.66 7.15
N PRO A 55 2.98 -12.74 6.26
CA PRO A 55 2.43 -11.56 5.61
C PRO A 55 1.81 -10.60 6.64
N LEU A 56 2.04 -9.30 6.50
CA LEU A 56 1.65 -8.29 7.49
C LEU A 56 0.13 -8.23 7.74
N ASN A 57 -0.71 -8.63 6.77
CA ASN A 57 -2.16 -8.72 6.97
C ASN A 57 -2.57 -9.80 7.98
N TYR A 58 -1.72 -10.80 8.25
CA TYR A 58 -1.91 -11.79 9.31
C TYR A 58 -1.45 -11.28 10.69
N TYR A 59 -0.91 -10.05 10.81
CA TYR A 59 -0.44 -9.51 12.08
C TYR A 59 -1.51 -9.57 13.18
N ASN A 60 -2.77 -9.25 12.84
CA ASN A 60 -3.87 -9.28 13.80
C ASN A 60 -4.17 -10.68 14.36
N GLU A 61 -3.78 -11.74 13.64
CA GLU A 61 -3.97 -13.12 14.09
C GLU A 61 -2.85 -13.56 15.05
N ILE A 62 -1.66 -12.98 14.91
CA ILE A 62 -0.47 -13.38 15.69
C ILE A 62 -0.12 -12.42 16.82
N LYS A 63 -0.70 -11.20 16.85
CA LYS A 63 -0.31 -10.16 17.82
C LYS A 63 -0.49 -10.58 19.28
N ASP A 64 -1.46 -11.44 19.57
CA ASP A 64 -1.75 -11.92 20.91
C ASP A 64 -1.02 -13.24 21.25
N ALA A 65 -0.24 -13.79 20.32
CA ALA A 65 0.53 -15.01 20.54
C ALA A 65 1.65 -14.79 21.58
N PHE A 66 1.84 -15.81 22.42
CA PHE A 66 2.91 -15.89 23.41
C PHE A 66 4.11 -16.64 22.84
N PHE A 67 5.29 -16.46 23.43
CA PHE A 67 6.49 -17.18 23.04
C PHE A 67 6.69 -18.42 23.91
N GLU A 68 6.85 -19.57 23.27
CA GLU A 68 7.11 -20.86 23.94
C GLU A 68 8.60 -21.06 24.22
N GLY A 69 9.47 -20.32 23.52
CA GLY A 69 10.92 -20.45 23.58
C GLY A 69 11.45 -21.36 22.47
N GLY A 70 12.69 -21.11 22.04
CA GLY A 70 13.32 -21.76 20.90
C GLY A 70 12.97 -21.17 19.52
N GLU A 71 12.07 -20.18 19.44
CA GLU A 71 11.72 -19.53 18.17
C GLU A 71 12.80 -18.55 17.70
N GLU A 72 12.97 -18.47 16.38
CA GLU A 72 13.69 -17.38 15.72
C GLU A 72 12.68 -16.36 15.18
N VAL A 73 12.72 -15.14 15.70
CA VAL A 73 11.86 -14.04 15.26
C VAL A 73 12.72 -12.97 14.59
N GLU A 74 12.35 -12.59 13.38
CA GLU A 74 12.97 -11.50 12.64
C GLU A 74 11.93 -10.44 12.30
N LEU A 75 12.21 -9.19 12.70
CA LEU A 75 11.40 -8.02 12.41
C LEU A 75 12.21 -7.00 11.61
N GLU A 76 11.66 -6.53 10.49
CA GLU A 76 12.27 -5.45 9.71
C GLU A 76 11.47 -4.16 9.88
N PHE A 77 12.17 -3.09 10.22
CA PHE A 77 11.58 -1.75 10.34
C PHE A 77 12.19 -0.81 9.31
N SER A 78 11.33 -0.17 8.52
CA SER A 78 11.72 0.88 7.56
C SER A 78 11.28 2.25 8.04
N SER A 79 11.98 3.30 7.63
CA SER A 79 11.55 4.66 7.93
C SER A 79 10.26 4.97 7.17
N LYS A 80 9.40 5.80 7.77
CA LYS A 80 8.14 6.20 7.12
C LYS A 80 8.38 6.85 5.74
N LYS A 81 9.45 7.65 5.61
CA LYS A 81 9.89 8.21 4.32
C LYS A 81 10.23 7.12 3.28
N LYS A 82 10.94 6.05 3.68
CA LYS A 82 11.27 4.94 2.78
C LYS A 82 10.00 4.22 2.31
N VAL A 83 9.10 3.88 3.23
CA VAL A 83 7.84 3.19 2.91
C VAL A 83 6.98 4.00 1.96
N LEU A 84 6.83 5.31 2.20
CA LEU A 84 6.05 6.18 1.30
C LEU A 84 6.66 6.27 -0.10
N ASN A 85 8.00 6.36 -0.23
CA ASN A 85 8.66 6.35 -1.53
C ASN A 85 8.45 5.02 -2.29
N GLU A 86 8.47 3.88 -1.59
CA GLU A 86 8.19 2.58 -2.19
C GLU A 86 6.75 2.49 -2.69
N LEU A 87 5.77 2.97 -1.91
CA LEU A 87 4.37 3.02 -2.29
C LEU A 87 4.11 3.95 -3.49
N ILE A 88 4.78 5.10 -3.55
CA ILE A 88 4.74 5.99 -4.72
C ILE A 88 5.33 5.28 -5.95
N SER A 89 6.46 4.58 -5.80
CA SER A 89 7.08 3.83 -6.90
C SER A 89 6.14 2.75 -7.44
N GLN A 90 5.50 1.99 -6.56
CA GLN A 90 4.49 0.99 -6.92
C GLN A 90 3.26 1.63 -7.60
N SER A 91 2.90 2.84 -7.20
CA SER A 91 1.79 3.58 -7.80
C SER A 91 2.10 3.95 -9.25
N TYR A 92 3.34 4.35 -9.57
CA TYR A 92 3.75 4.56 -10.98
C TYR A 92 3.70 3.27 -11.80
N GLU A 93 4.22 2.16 -11.25
CA GLU A 93 4.13 0.86 -11.94
C GLU A 93 2.68 0.44 -12.21
N TYR A 94 1.79 0.72 -11.26
CA TYR A 94 0.36 0.47 -11.42
C TYR A 94 -0.25 1.33 -12.53
N ILE A 95 0.02 2.65 -12.52
CA ILE A 95 -0.45 3.57 -13.56
C ILE A 95 -0.04 3.07 -14.95
N GLU A 96 1.23 2.72 -15.15
CA GLU A 96 1.72 2.24 -16.44
C GLU A 96 1.00 0.96 -16.88
N LYS A 97 0.81 -0.01 -15.96
CA LYS A 97 0.04 -1.23 -16.26
C LYS A 97 -1.40 -0.92 -16.64
N VAL A 98 -2.06 0.04 -15.99
CA VAL A 98 -3.42 0.43 -16.36
C VAL A 98 -3.42 1.05 -17.76
N LYS A 99 -2.50 1.99 -18.04
CA LYS A 99 -2.37 2.64 -19.35
C LYS A 99 -2.22 1.62 -20.48
N GLU A 100 -1.34 0.63 -20.31
CA GLU A 100 -1.11 -0.44 -21.28
C GLU A 100 -2.36 -1.31 -21.53
N ASN A 101 -3.28 -1.38 -20.56
CA ASN A 101 -4.46 -2.24 -20.63
C ASN A 101 -5.78 -1.50 -20.93
N LEU A 102 -5.81 -0.16 -21.02
CA LEU A 102 -7.05 0.61 -21.19
C LEU A 102 -7.87 0.16 -22.42
N GLU A 103 -7.23 -0.11 -23.56
CA GLU A 103 -7.92 -0.60 -24.76
C GLU A 103 -8.61 -1.94 -24.51
N LYS A 104 -7.98 -2.83 -23.74
CA LYS A 104 -8.57 -4.12 -23.37
C LYS A 104 -9.75 -3.92 -22.43
N VAL A 105 -9.60 -3.05 -21.43
CA VAL A 105 -10.68 -2.73 -20.48
C VAL A 105 -11.89 -2.15 -21.21
N SER A 106 -11.67 -1.17 -22.09
CA SER A 106 -12.72 -0.58 -22.96
C SER A 106 -13.51 -1.67 -23.67
N LYS A 107 -12.83 -2.59 -24.39
CA LYS A 107 -13.49 -3.69 -25.13
C LYS A 107 -14.27 -4.65 -24.24
N GLU A 108 -13.69 -5.09 -23.14
CA GLU A 108 -14.33 -6.03 -22.21
C GLU A 108 -15.58 -5.42 -21.56
N VAL A 109 -15.51 -4.13 -21.23
CA VAL A 109 -16.65 -3.37 -20.71
C VAL A 109 -17.75 -3.20 -21.74
N LEU A 110 -17.42 -2.86 -22.99
CA LEU A 110 -18.39 -2.76 -24.09
C LEU A 110 -19.17 -4.06 -24.30
N LEU A 111 -18.46 -5.19 -24.16
CA LEU A 111 -19.04 -6.53 -24.25
C LEU A 111 -19.77 -6.98 -22.98
N ASN A 112 -19.76 -6.16 -21.93
CA ASN A 112 -20.36 -6.43 -20.62
C ASN A 112 -19.91 -7.78 -20.04
N THR A 113 -18.60 -8.06 -20.06
CA THR A 113 -18.04 -9.30 -19.54
C THR A 113 -17.77 -9.22 -18.03
N ASP A 114 -17.80 -10.37 -17.34
CA ASP A 114 -17.39 -10.46 -15.93
C ASP A 114 -15.94 -9.97 -15.72
N GLU A 115 -15.08 -10.20 -16.72
CA GLU A 115 -13.69 -9.75 -16.69
C GLU A 115 -13.59 -8.23 -16.78
N GLY A 116 -14.39 -7.58 -17.65
CA GLY A 116 -14.47 -6.12 -17.73
C GLY A 116 -14.87 -5.50 -16.39
N HIS A 117 -15.86 -6.07 -15.70
CA HIS A 117 -16.28 -5.60 -14.37
C HIS A 117 -15.19 -5.77 -13.31
N LYS A 118 -14.47 -6.90 -13.32
CA LYS A 118 -13.33 -7.10 -12.41
C LYS A 118 -12.20 -6.11 -12.68
N MET A 119 -11.91 -5.82 -13.95
CA MET A 119 -10.92 -4.82 -14.34
C MET A 119 -11.31 -3.43 -13.86
N LEU A 120 -12.57 -3.03 -14.02
CA LEU A 120 -13.07 -1.74 -13.51
C LEU A 120 -12.97 -1.65 -11.99
N MET A 121 -13.32 -2.72 -11.27
CA MET A 121 -13.18 -2.77 -9.81
C MET A 121 -11.71 -2.62 -9.39
N SER A 122 -10.81 -3.39 -10.02
CA SER A 122 -9.38 -3.30 -9.75
C SER A 122 -8.84 -1.88 -10.03
N ILE A 123 -9.30 -1.24 -11.11
CA ILE A 123 -8.98 0.16 -11.41
C ILE A 123 -9.42 1.08 -10.27
N ALA A 124 -10.66 0.95 -9.80
CA ALA A 124 -11.17 1.76 -8.69
C ALA A 124 -10.35 1.58 -7.40
N GLU A 125 -10.05 0.34 -7.02
CA GLU A 125 -9.21 0.01 -5.86
C GLU A 125 -7.81 0.63 -5.98
N GLY A 126 -7.21 0.59 -7.18
CA GLY A 126 -5.90 1.19 -7.41
C GLY A 126 -5.92 2.73 -7.33
N ILE A 127 -6.96 3.38 -7.85
CA ILE A 127 -7.15 4.83 -7.71
C ILE A 127 -7.28 5.22 -6.22
N GLU A 128 -8.08 4.48 -5.45
CA GLU A 128 -8.24 4.69 -4.01
C GLU A 128 -6.90 4.52 -3.27
N ALA A 129 -6.16 3.44 -3.55
CA ALA A 129 -4.86 3.20 -2.95
C ALA A 129 -3.86 4.34 -3.26
N MET A 130 -3.85 4.88 -4.48
CA MET A 130 -2.99 6.02 -4.83
C MET A 130 -3.38 7.29 -4.08
N LEU A 131 -4.68 7.55 -3.92
CA LEU A 131 -5.15 8.70 -3.12
C LEU A 131 -4.72 8.56 -1.66
N ASP A 132 -4.81 7.35 -1.10
CA ASP A 132 -4.35 7.05 0.25
C ASP A 132 -2.85 7.30 0.41
N VAL A 133 -2.03 6.94 -0.58
CA VAL A 133 -0.58 7.23 -0.56
C VAL A 133 -0.32 8.73 -0.55
N ILE A 134 -1.05 9.50 -1.37
CA ILE A 134 -0.96 10.97 -1.43
C ILE A 134 -1.34 11.59 -0.09
N GLU A 135 -2.47 11.18 0.51
CA GLU A 135 -2.94 11.70 1.80
C GLU A 135 -2.03 11.30 2.95
N GLN A 136 -1.52 10.07 2.97
CA GLN A 136 -0.54 9.65 3.98
C GLN A 136 0.77 10.43 3.87
N THR A 137 1.20 10.75 2.65
CA THR A 137 2.39 11.58 2.43
C THR A 137 2.16 13.00 2.93
N LYS A 138 0.99 13.58 2.67
CA LYS A 138 0.60 14.93 3.14
C LYS A 138 0.54 14.97 4.66
N ASN A 139 -0.03 13.96 5.29
CA ASN A 139 -0.06 13.85 6.75
C ASN A 139 1.33 13.69 7.36
N PHE A 140 2.29 13.13 6.62
CA PHE A 140 3.66 12.98 7.06
C PHE A 140 4.50 14.25 6.89
N THR A 141 4.35 14.95 5.76
CA THR A 141 5.17 16.13 5.41
C THR A 141 4.54 17.45 5.85
N GLY A 142 3.22 17.48 6.06
CA GLY A 142 2.43 18.69 6.30
C GLY A 142 2.10 19.49 5.03
N GLU A 143 2.53 19.03 3.86
CA GLU A 143 2.38 19.72 2.58
C GLU A 143 1.12 19.31 1.83
N LYS A 144 0.48 20.27 1.17
CA LYS A 144 -0.64 20.00 0.26
C LYS A 144 -0.13 19.73 -1.15
N PHE A 145 -0.59 18.66 -1.78
CA PHE A 145 -0.20 18.31 -3.16
C PHE A 145 -1.22 18.73 -4.21
N TYR A 146 -2.45 19.01 -3.79
CA TYR A 146 -3.52 19.45 -4.65
C TYR A 146 -4.46 20.43 -3.95
N GLU A 147 -5.07 21.31 -4.72
CA GLU A 147 -6.27 22.03 -4.36
C GLU A 147 -7.52 21.29 -4.88
N PRO A 148 -8.69 21.46 -4.25
CA PRO A 148 -9.91 20.76 -4.66
C PRO A 148 -10.28 20.99 -6.14
N GLU A 149 -9.98 22.16 -6.71
CA GLU A 149 -10.24 22.42 -8.12
C GLU A 149 -9.37 21.59 -9.08
N GLU A 150 -8.16 21.16 -8.68
CA GLU A 150 -7.29 20.31 -9.51
C GLU A 150 -7.89 18.91 -9.70
N LEU A 151 -8.71 18.45 -8.75
CA LEU A 151 -9.40 17.16 -8.83
C LEU A 151 -10.77 17.24 -9.52
N LYS A 152 -11.20 18.43 -9.96
CA LYS A 152 -12.55 18.61 -10.53
C LYS A 152 -12.75 17.80 -11.81
N ASN A 153 -11.74 17.72 -12.67
CA ASN A 153 -11.83 16.93 -13.90
C ASN A 153 -11.89 15.43 -13.59
N VAL A 154 -11.08 14.96 -12.63
CA VAL A 154 -11.15 13.57 -12.14
C VAL A 154 -12.54 13.26 -11.60
N GLN A 155 -13.11 14.15 -10.77
CA GLN A 155 -14.49 13.98 -10.28
C GLN A 155 -15.50 13.90 -11.40
N ASN A 156 -15.41 14.75 -12.43
CA ASN A 156 -16.33 14.71 -13.55
C ASN A 156 -16.27 13.36 -14.29
N ILE A 157 -15.06 12.85 -14.56
CA ILE A 157 -14.87 11.57 -15.23
C ILE A 157 -15.42 10.42 -14.38
N VAL A 158 -15.12 10.41 -13.07
CA VAL A 158 -15.64 9.39 -12.14
C VAL A 158 -17.17 9.42 -12.06
N VAL A 159 -17.77 10.62 -12.04
CA VAL A 159 -19.23 10.76 -12.07
C VAL A 159 -19.81 10.22 -13.38
N SER A 160 -19.17 10.47 -14.52
CA SER A 160 -19.59 9.89 -15.81
C SER A 160 -19.51 8.36 -15.81
N ILE A 161 -18.44 7.78 -15.24
CA ILE A 161 -18.30 6.32 -15.07
C ILE A 161 -19.45 5.74 -14.24
N ILE A 162 -19.73 6.34 -13.08
CA ILE A 162 -20.81 5.89 -12.17
C ILE A 162 -22.18 5.99 -12.87
N ASN A 163 -22.43 7.08 -13.59
CA ASN A 163 -23.68 7.27 -14.32
C ASN A 163 -23.84 6.24 -15.45
N ALA A 164 -22.78 5.99 -16.22
CA ALA A 164 -22.79 4.99 -17.28
C ALA A 164 -23.02 3.57 -16.72
N GLN A 165 -22.35 3.21 -15.62
CA GLN A 165 -22.57 1.94 -14.92
C GLN A 165 -24.02 1.80 -14.42
N ASN A 166 -24.56 2.81 -13.74
CA ASN A 166 -25.93 2.78 -13.19
C ASN A 166 -27.00 2.66 -14.28
N ASN A 167 -26.74 3.22 -15.46
CA ASN A 167 -27.66 3.18 -16.60
C ASN A 167 -27.42 1.96 -17.52
N ASN A 168 -26.43 1.11 -17.22
CA ASN A 168 -25.96 0.04 -18.11
C ASN A 168 -25.57 0.55 -19.51
N ASP A 169 -25.05 1.77 -19.59
CA ASP A 169 -24.55 2.38 -20.83
C ASP A 169 -23.10 1.95 -21.06
N TYR A 170 -22.93 0.72 -21.53
CA TYR A 170 -21.61 0.14 -21.74
C TYR A 170 -20.84 0.78 -22.90
N LEU A 171 -21.53 1.46 -23.83
CA LEU A 171 -20.89 2.21 -24.90
C LEU A 171 -20.23 3.46 -24.33
N GLU A 172 -20.97 4.28 -23.58
CA GLU A 172 -20.42 5.46 -22.92
C GLU A 172 -19.29 5.06 -21.95
N LEU A 173 -19.46 3.98 -21.19
CA LEU A 173 -18.43 3.51 -20.27
C LEU A 173 -17.15 3.07 -21.01
N SER A 174 -17.29 2.38 -22.14
CA SER A 174 -16.16 2.01 -23.02
C SER A 174 -15.43 3.26 -23.53
N ASP A 175 -16.17 4.24 -24.02
CA ASP A 175 -15.61 5.50 -24.55
C ASP A 175 -14.86 6.27 -23.45
N ILE A 176 -15.42 6.36 -22.25
CA ILE A 176 -14.74 7.00 -21.10
C ILE A 176 -13.42 6.28 -20.78
N MET A 177 -13.42 4.94 -20.74
CA MET A 177 -12.21 4.17 -20.44
C MET A 177 -11.13 4.33 -21.52
N GLU A 178 -11.53 4.43 -22.79
CA GLU A 178 -10.60 4.55 -23.92
C GLU A 178 -10.01 5.95 -24.05
N PHE A 179 -10.83 7.00 -23.89
CA PHE A 179 -10.44 8.35 -24.27
C PHE A 179 -10.23 9.30 -23.09
N ASN A 180 -10.96 9.12 -21.98
CA ASN A 180 -10.93 10.08 -20.87
C ASN A 180 -10.14 9.57 -19.66
N PHE A 181 -10.10 8.27 -19.42
CA PHE A 181 -9.48 7.73 -18.21
C PHE A 181 -7.97 7.99 -18.13
N GLN A 182 -7.32 8.13 -19.29
CA GLN A 182 -5.92 8.56 -19.38
C GLN A 182 -5.68 9.89 -18.62
N GLU A 183 -6.61 10.85 -18.70
CA GLU A 183 -6.50 12.14 -18.01
C GLU A 183 -6.51 11.96 -16.49
N VAL A 184 -7.28 11.00 -15.97
CA VAL A 184 -7.28 10.66 -14.54
C VAL A 184 -5.90 10.16 -14.13
N LEU A 185 -5.33 9.23 -14.89
CA LEU A 185 -4.00 8.67 -14.62
C LEU A 185 -2.90 9.73 -14.67
N ASP A 186 -3.00 10.69 -15.59
CA ASP A 186 -2.04 11.77 -15.71
C ASP A 186 -2.11 12.73 -14.51
N VAL A 187 -3.32 13.05 -14.02
CA VAL A 187 -3.47 13.82 -12.76
C VAL A 187 -2.82 13.09 -11.60
N PHE A 188 -3.09 11.78 -11.42
CA PHE A 188 -2.45 11.02 -10.35
C PHE A 188 -0.92 10.97 -10.49
N THR A 189 -0.41 10.86 -11.72
CA THR A 189 1.04 10.93 -11.99
C THR A 189 1.63 12.27 -11.52
N GLU A 190 0.95 13.39 -11.80
CA GLU A 190 1.39 14.72 -11.33
C GLU A 190 1.37 14.84 -9.82
N LEU A 191 0.34 14.32 -9.15
CA LEU A 191 0.25 14.35 -7.69
C LEU A 191 1.33 13.51 -7.02
N LEU A 192 1.60 12.31 -7.56
CA LEU A 192 2.69 11.46 -7.12
C LEU A 192 4.05 12.14 -7.33
N ASN A 193 4.26 12.83 -8.46
CA ASN A 193 5.49 13.59 -8.72
C ASN A 193 5.70 14.72 -7.69
N LYS A 194 4.64 15.44 -7.33
CA LYS A 194 4.67 16.46 -6.28
C LYS A 194 5.02 15.83 -4.93
N ALA A 195 4.37 14.72 -4.57
CA ALA A 195 4.58 14.00 -3.33
C ALA A 195 6.02 13.45 -3.21
N GLU A 196 6.53 12.79 -4.25
CA GLU A 196 7.89 12.26 -4.31
C GLU A 196 8.93 13.37 -4.18
N LYS A 197 8.73 14.50 -4.88
CA LYS A 197 9.63 15.65 -4.78
C LYS A 197 9.71 16.18 -3.35
N VAL A 198 8.57 16.36 -2.69
CA VAL A 198 8.53 16.80 -1.29
C VAL A 198 9.20 15.78 -0.38
N LEU A 199 8.92 14.49 -0.55
CA LEU A 199 9.56 13.45 0.25
C LEU A 199 11.07 13.42 0.06
N ARG A 200 11.59 13.66 -1.14
CA ARG A 200 13.03 13.74 -1.38
C ARG A 200 13.67 14.89 -0.60
N ASP A 201 13.01 16.03 -0.56
CA ASP A 201 13.50 17.28 0.02
C ASP A 201 13.25 17.37 1.55
N PHE A 202 12.40 16.50 2.11
CA PHE A 202 12.06 16.37 3.55
C PHE A 202 13.10 15.59 4.36
#